data_AF-A0A453MI87-F1
#
_entry.id   AF-A0A453MI87-F1
#
_cell.length_a   1.000
_cell.length_b   1.000
_cell.length_c   1.000
_cell.angle_alpha   90.00
_cell.angle_beta   90.00
_cell.angle_gamma   90.00
#
_symmetry.space_group_name_H-M   'P 1'
#
loop_
_entity.id
_entity.type
_entity.pdbx_description
1 polymer ?
#
loop_
_entity_poly.entity_id
_entity_poly.type
_entity_poly.pdbx_seq_one_letter_code
_entity_poly.pdbx_strand_id
1 'polypeptide(L)'
;GLCYGKLEAGILTFVIPILLLGHLSGLMDDGTKMSLLGVWMALFTVFAARKFQQPIKDDIGDKSVFIFNALPEEEKKALLQRLEAPTEQKTE
;
A
#
# COMPACT_ATOMS: atom_id res chain seq x y z
N GLY A 1 2.97 11.99 1.45
CA GLY A 1 4.28 11.66 2.05
C GLY A 1 4.59 10.19 1.79
N LEU A 2 5.84 9.78 2.02
CA LEU A 2 6.25 8.36 1.96
C LEU A 2 5.33 7.52 2.87
N CYS A 3 4.75 6.45 2.32
CA CYS A 3 3.87 5.50 3.02
C CYS A 3 2.82 6.16 3.94
N TYR A 4 2.05 7.13 3.41
CA TYR A 4 1.00 7.85 4.16
C TYR A 4 1.49 8.56 5.44
N GLY A 5 2.78 8.88 5.53
CA GLY A 5 3.36 9.53 6.71
C GLY A 5 3.49 8.60 7.92
N LYS A 6 3.44 7.28 7.70
CA LYS A 6 3.65 6.27 8.74
C LYS A 6 5.11 5.83 8.78
N LEU A 7 5.75 6.04 9.94
CA LEU A 7 7.15 5.65 10.13
C LEU A 7 7.31 4.13 10.04
N GLU A 8 6.37 3.37 10.59
CA GLU A 8 6.37 1.90 10.54
C GLU A 8 6.39 1.36 9.11
N ALA A 9 5.56 1.93 8.23
CA ALA A 9 5.48 1.54 6.83
C ALA A 9 6.71 2.02 6.03
N GLY A 10 7.26 3.19 6.38
CA GLY A 10 8.52 3.67 5.83
C GLY A 10 9.69 2.73 6.16
N ILE A 11 9.81 2.29 7.42
CA ILE A 11 10.85 1.35 7.84
C ILE A 11 10.65 -0.02 7.18
N LEU A 12 9.42 -0.53 7.15
CA LEU A 12 9.08 -1.78 6.46
C LEU A 12 9.48 -1.78 4.98
N THR A 13 9.36 -0.63 4.31
CA THR A 13 9.76 -0.47 2.90
C THR A 13 11.23 -0.79 2.65
N PHE A 14 12.11 -0.57 3.63
CA PHE A 14 13.53 -0.93 3.54
C PHE A 14 13.82 -2.31 4.13
N VAL A 15 13.21 -2.66 5.26
CA VAL A 15 13.42 -3.95 5.95
C VAL A 15 13.04 -5.13 5.06
N ILE A 16 11.91 -5.06 4.36
CA ILE A 16 11.40 -6.14 3.50
C ILE A 16 12.40 -6.51 2.39
N PRO A 17 12.80 -5.59 1.49
CA PRO A 17 13.72 -5.93 0.41
C PRO A 17 15.10 -6.34 0.93
N ILE A 18 15.61 -5.72 2.01
CA ILE A 18 16.90 -6.11 2.60
C ILE A 18 16.84 -7.54 3.14
N LEU A 19 15.78 -7.89 3.88
CA LEU A 19 15.60 -9.23 4.44
C LEU A 19 15.48 -10.29 3.34
N LEU A 20 14.65 -10.04 2.33
CA LEU A 20 14.43 -10.98 1.23
C LEU A 20 15.69 -11.14 0.36
N LEU A 21 16.32 -10.05 -0.05
CA LEU A 21 17.54 -10.10 -0.85
C LEU A 21 18.70 -10.71 -0.08
N GLY A 22 18.87 -10.35 1.20
CA GLY A 22 19.90 -10.93 2.07
C GLY A 22 19.71 -12.43 2.28
N HIS A 23 18.46 -12.89 2.39
CA HIS A 23 18.15 -14.32 2.49
C HIS A 23 18.39 -15.07 1.17
N LEU A 24 17.87 -14.56 0.04
CA LEU A 24 17.95 -15.22 -1.27
C LEU A 24 19.37 -15.20 -1.85
N SER A 25 20.16 -14.15 -1.58
CA SER A 25 21.56 -14.07 -2.02
C SER A 25 22.53 -14.91 -1.17
N GLY A 26 22.08 -15.41 -0.01
CA GLY A 26 22.94 -16.12 0.94
C GLY A 26 23.99 -15.24 1.64
N LEU A 27 23.95 -13.91 1.45
CA LEU A 27 24.93 -12.96 2.01
C LEU A 27 24.73 -12.68 3.51
N MET A 28 23.68 -13.22 4.12
CA MET A 28 23.29 -12.90 5.49
C MET A 28 23.49 -14.08 6.44
N ASP A 29 24.10 -13.81 7.59
CA ASP A 29 24.20 -14.75 8.72
C ASP A 29 22.83 -14.96 9.40
N ASP A 30 22.66 -16.11 10.05
CA ASP A 30 21.40 -16.51 10.68
C ASP A 30 20.97 -15.61 11.84
N GLY A 31 21.92 -15.05 12.60
CA GLY A 31 21.62 -14.08 13.66
C GLY A 31 21.03 -12.79 13.11
N THR A 32 21.55 -12.30 11.97
CA THR A 32 21.05 -11.09 11.31
C THR A 32 19.67 -11.34 10.69
N LYS A 33 19.45 -12.51 10.07
CA LYS A 33 18.12 -12.92 9.57
C LYS A 33 17.08 -12.90 10.69
N MET A 34 17.37 -13.52 11.83
CA MET A 34 16.41 -13.57 12.94
C MET A 34 16.11 -12.21 13.53
N SER A 35 17.12 -11.36 13.73
CA SER A 35 16.89 -10.01 14.23
C SER A 35 16.00 -9.20 13.28
N LEU A 36 16.32 -9.22 11.99
CA LEU A 36 15.60 -8.45 10.98
C LEU A 36 14.18 -8.99 10.75
N LEU A 37 13.98 -10.31 10.85
CA LEU A 37 12.66 -10.93 10.86
C LEU A 37 11.85 -10.55 12.11
N GLY A 38 12.48 -10.48 13.29
CA GLY A 38 11.83 -10.02 14.51
C GLY A 38 11.35 -8.57 14.41
N VAL A 39 12.19 -7.69 13.85
CA VAL A 39 11.81 -6.29 13.54
C VAL A 39 10.64 -6.25 12.54
N TRP A 40 10.71 -7.05 11.48
CA TRP A 40 9.65 -7.16 10.48
C TRP A 40 8.31 -7.58 11.11
N MET A 41 8.32 -8.63 11.93
CA MET A 41 7.12 -9.11 12.65
C MET A 41 6.54 -8.04 13.58
N ALA A 42 7.39 -7.37 14.36
CA ALA A 42 6.97 -6.32 15.28
C ALA A 42 6.33 -5.14 14.54
N LEU A 43 6.95 -4.67 13.46
CA LEU A 43 6.43 -3.58 12.65
C LEU A 43 5.11 -3.94 11.96
N PHE A 44 4.98 -5.17 11.44
CA PHE A 44 3.71 -5.63 10.87
C PHE A 44 2.60 -5.76 11.92
N THR A 45 2.94 -6.21 13.13
CA THR A 45 1.99 -6.28 14.25
C THR A 45 1.49 -4.89 14.62
N VAL A 46 2.39 -3.91 14.74
CA VAL A 46 2.02 -2.51 14.98
C VAL A 46 1.17 -1.97 13.84
N PHE A 47 1.57 -2.20 12.59
CA PHE A 47 0.81 -1.77 11.41
C PHE A 47 -0.62 -2.33 11.40
N ALA A 48 -0.77 -3.63 11.67
CA ALA A 48 -2.08 -4.29 11.74
C ALA A 48 -2.93 -3.75 12.90
N ALA A 49 -2.33 -3.56 14.08
CA ALA A 49 -3.04 -3.01 15.24
C ALA A 49 -3.53 -1.57 14.99
N ARG A 50 -2.78 -0.77 14.24
CA ARG A 50 -3.16 0.61 13.91
C ARG A 50 -4.34 0.71 12.94
N LYS A 51 -4.66 -0.35 12.19
CA LYS A 51 -5.81 -0.41 11.29
C LYS A 51 -7.11 0.04 11.97
N PHE A 52 -7.28 -0.29 13.25
CA PHE A 52 -8.49 0.05 14.02
C PHE A 52 -8.61 1.52 14.43
N GLN A 53 -7.53 2.31 14.32
CA GLN A 53 -7.49 3.71 14.74
C GLN A 53 -7.19 4.66 13.57
N GLN A 54 -6.93 4.14 12.37
CA GLN A 54 -6.57 4.93 11.20
C GLN A 54 -7.79 5.59 10.55
N PRO A 55 -7.66 6.82 10.01
CA PRO A 55 -8.68 7.41 9.16
C PRO A 55 -8.97 6.53 7.94
N ILE A 56 -10.22 6.48 7.50
CA ILE A 56 -10.68 5.68 6.33
C ILE A 56 -9.81 5.93 5.08
N LYS A 57 -9.37 7.19 4.88
CA LYS A 57 -8.48 7.56 3.78
C LYS A 57 -7.13 6.85 3.78
N ASP A 58 -6.57 6.60 4.96
CA ASP A 58 -5.26 5.99 5.12
C ASP A 58 -5.36 4.45 5.14
N ASP A 59 -6.55 3.89 5.38
CA ASP A 59 -6.83 2.45 5.33
C ASP A 59 -7.17 1.96 3.92
N ILE A 60 -7.99 2.71 3.17
CA ILE A 60 -8.35 2.35 1.78
C ILE A 60 -7.14 2.50 0.86
N GLY A 61 -6.34 3.53 1.04
CA GLY A 61 -5.08 3.72 0.29
C GLY A 61 -5.23 3.93 -1.23
N ASP A 62 -6.45 4.00 -1.75
CA ASP A 62 -6.74 4.34 -3.14
C ASP A 62 -7.27 5.77 -3.24
N LYS A 63 -6.46 6.64 -3.85
CA LYS A 63 -6.80 8.04 -4.05
C LYS A 63 -8.01 8.20 -4.99
N SER A 64 -8.18 7.30 -5.95
CA SER A 64 -9.23 7.38 -6.97
C SER A 64 -10.63 7.30 -6.36
N VAL A 65 -10.80 6.48 -5.32
CA VAL A 65 -12.06 6.35 -4.55
C VAL A 65 -12.50 7.70 -3.97
N PHE A 66 -11.56 8.44 -3.37
CA PHE A 66 -11.85 9.75 -2.76
C PHE A 66 -12.08 10.83 -3.81
N ILE A 67 -11.32 10.79 -4.92
CA ILE A 67 -11.54 11.70 -6.05
C ILE A 67 -12.96 11.48 -6.60
N PHE A 68 -13.32 10.22 -6.88
CA PHE A 68 -14.64 9.87 -7.39
C PHE A 68 -15.75 10.30 -6.44
N ASN A 69 -15.61 10.03 -5.13
CA ASN A 69 -16.62 10.41 -4.15
C ASN A 69 -16.83 11.94 -4.04
N ALA A 70 -15.79 12.73 -4.31
CA ALA A 70 -15.82 14.19 -4.27
C ALA A 70 -16.40 14.85 -5.54
N LEU A 71 -16.61 14.09 -6.62
CA LEU A 71 -17.17 14.63 -7.86
C LEU A 71 -18.66 14.99 -7.70
N PRO A 72 -19.16 15.97 -8.48
CA PRO A 72 -20.59 16.20 -8.65
C PRO A 72 -21.32 14.96 -9.20
N GLU A 73 -22.60 14.80 -8.88
CA GLU A 73 -23.38 13.60 -9.26
C GLU A 73 -23.53 13.45 -10.79
N GLU A 74 -23.57 14.55 -11.53
CA GLU A 74 -23.58 14.57 -12.99
C GLU A 74 -22.27 14.02 -13.58
N GLU A 75 -21.13 14.40 -13.00
CA GLU A 75 -19.81 13.95 -13.44
C GLU A 75 -19.57 12.48 -13.09
N LYS A 76 -20.01 12.04 -11.90
CA LYS A 76 -19.97 10.63 -11.49
C LYS A 76 -20.74 9.75 -12.48
N LYS A 77 -21.98 10.13 -12.83
CA LYS A 77 -22.82 9.39 -13.79
C LYS A 77 -22.18 9.34 -15.17
N ALA A 78 -21.63 10.46 -15.65
CA ALA A 78 -20.94 10.51 -16.93
C ALA A 78 -19.70 9.61 -16.94
N LEU A 79 -18.92 9.57 -15.86
CA LEU A 79 -17.78 8.65 -15.72
C LEU A 79 -18.20 7.19 -15.70
N LEU A 80 -19.24 6.83 -14.94
CA LEU A 80 -19.74 5.45 -14.89
C LEU A 80 -20.21 5.00 -16.28
N GLN A 81 -20.99 5.83 -16.98
CA GLN A 81 -21.42 5.53 -18.35
C GLN A 81 -20.25 5.32 -19.32
N ARG A 82 -19.18 6.12 -19.19
CA ARG A 82 -17.96 5.95 -20.00
C ARG A 82 -17.21 4.66 -19.69
N LEU A 83 -17.19 4.24 -18.42
CA LEU A 83 -16.52 3.01 -17.98
C LEU A 83 -17.32 1.74 -18.30
N GLU A 84 -18.66 1.85 -18.31
CA GLU A 84 -19.59 0.77 -18.64
C GLU A 84 -19.81 0.60 -20.15
N ALA A 85 -19.51 1.61 -20.96
CA ALA A 85 -19.52 1.50 -22.41
C ALA A 85 -18.52 0.43 -22.87
N PRO A 86 -18.90 -0.47 -23.80
CA PRO A 86 -17.98 -1.43 -24.39
C PRO A 86 -16.74 -0.71 -24.95
N THR A 87 -15.56 -1.23 -24.63
CA THR A 87 -14.26 -0.70 -25.07
C THR A 87 -14.12 -0.71 -26.59
N GLU A 88 -14.70 0.26 -27.31
CA GLU A 88 -14.47 0.46 -28.75
C GLU A 88 -13.45 1.56 -29.05
N GLN A 89 -12.78 2.12 -28.04
CA GLN A 89 -11.82 3.21 -28.24
C GLN A 89 -10.46 2.94 -27.60
N LYS A 90 -9.70 1.99 -28.19
CA LYS A 90 -8.22 2.00 -28.21
C LYS A 90 -7.68 0.90 -29.14
N THR A 91 -7.97 1.03 -30.44
CA THR A 91 -7.24 0.32 -31.49
C THR A 91 -6.90 1.32 -32.58
N GLU A 92 -5.94 2.21 -32.30
CA GLU A 92 -5.07 2.85 -33.30
C GLU A 92 -3.67 3.02 -32.70
#